data_AF-A0A7G1P732-F1
#
_entry.id   AF-A0A7G1P732-F1
#
_cell.length_a   1.000
_cell.length_b   1.000
_cell.length_c   1.000
_cell.angle_alpha   90.00
_cell.angle_beta   90.00
_cell.angle_gamma   90.00
#
_symmetry.space_group_name_H-M   'P 1'
#
loop_
_entity.id
_entity.type
_entity.pdbx_description
1 polymer ?
#
loop_
_entity_poly.entity_id
_entity_poly.type
_entity_poly.pdbx_seq_one_letter_code
_entity_poly.pdbx_strand_id
1 'polypeptide(L)'
;MRDGAPVLIDWERSGLARPELDLAALLGSIVALVLQKASTSTGDASEVRGAIETALKASRSMLAAALNGYLAAGGARPDPWLLGGNVGNLLVCRAYTTSVVDPHDRTLALLLDVGVGLIEHPMRWRALCPSGGEVYVHSN
;
A
#
# COMPACT_ATOMS: atom_id res chain seq x y z
N MET A 1 21.20 5.86 4.24
CA MET A 1 21.56 6.62 3.02
C MET A 1 22.99 6.25 2.67
N ARG A 2 23.25 5.87 1.42
CA ARG A 2 24.61 5.65 0.90
C ARG A 2 24.72 6.49 -0.36
N ASP A 3 25.71 7.37 -0.43
CA ASP A 3 25.94 8.28 -1.57
C ASP A 3 24.72 9.15 -1.93
N GLY A 4 23.96 9.61 -0.91
CA GLY A 4 22.77 10.44 -1.12
C GLY A 4 21.52 9.68 -1.60
N ALA A 5 21.63 8.36 -1.82
CA ALA A 5 20.50 7.51 -2.21
C ALA A 5 19.90 6.76 -1.01
N PRO A 6 18.57 6.51 -1.01
CA PRO A 6 17.95 5.58 -0.07
C PRO A 6 18.52 4.18 -0.28
N VAL A 7 18.70 3.44 0.82
CA VAL A 7 19.26 2.09 0.81
C VAL A 7 18.29 1.18 1.54
N LEU A 8 17.98 0.03 0.94
CA LEU A 8 17.24 -1.04 1.60
C LEU A 8 18.15 -1.72 2.63
N ILE A 9 17.64 -1.86 3.84
CA ILE A 9 18.30 -2.46 5.00
C ILE A 9 17.43 -3.60 5.54
N ASP A 10 17.90 -4.30 6.59
CA ASP A 10 17.10 -5.29 7.33
C ASP A 10 16.72 -6.52 6.46
N TRP A 11 17.74 -7.21 5.95
CA TRP A 11 17.59 -8.41 5.11
C TRP A 11 17.52 -9.72 5.91
N GLU A 12 17.37 -9.68 7.23
CA GLU A 12 17.38 -10.86 8.11
C GLU A 12 16.18 -11.80 7.90
N ARG A 13 15.11 -11.31 7.26
CA ARG A 13 13.97 -12.14 6.83
C ARG A 13 14.05 -12.60 5.37
N SER A 14 15.18 -12.37 4.69
CA SER A 14 15.37 -12.82 3.32
C SER A 14 15.32 -14.36 3.22
N GLY A 15 14.75 -14.85 2.12
CA GLY A 15 14.59 -16.26 1.86
C GLY A 15 14.10 -16.53 0.43
N LEU A 16 13.97 -17.81 0.08
CA LEU A 16 13.43 -18.20 -1.23
C LEU A 16 11.91 -18.11 -1.21
N ALA A 17 11.37 -17.07 -1.83
CA ALA A 17 9.93 -16.85 -1.95
C ALA A 17 9.59 -16.11 -3.26
N ARG A 18 8.30 -15.78 -3.43
CA ARG A 18 7.86 -14.96 -4.55
C ARG A 18 8.27 -13.49 -4.35
N PRO A 19 8.95 -12.84 -5.30
CA PRO A 19 9.42 -11.45 -5.17
C PRO A 19 8.27 -10.44 -5.02
N GLU A 20 7.06 -10.81 -5.43
CA GLU A 20 5.85 -10.00 -5.24
C GLU A 20 5.49 -9.80 -3.77
N LEU A 21 6.03 -10.61 -2.85
CA LEU A 21 5.84 -10.42 -1.40
C LEU A 21 6.55 -9.16 -0.91
N ASP A 22 7.79 -8.93 -1.33
CA ASP A 22 8.54 -7.72 -0.98
C ASP A 22 7.91 -6.48 -1.63
N LEU A 23 7.45 -6.64 -2.88
CA LEU A 23 6.68 -5.59 -3.56
C LEU A 23 5.39 -5.27 -2.80
N ALA A 24 4.62 -6.28 -2.38
CA ALA A 24 3.41 -6.08 -1.58
C ALA A 24 3.73 -5.41 -0.24
N ALA A 25 4.87 -5.76 0.38
CA ALA A 25 5.30 -5.14 1.63
C ALA A 25 5.61 -3.64 1.46
N LEU A 26 6.29 -3.25 0.39
CA LEU A 26 6.56 -1.86 0.04
C LEU A 26 5.25 -1.10 -0.25
N LEU A 27 4.39 -1.65 -1.12
CA LEU A 27 3.13 -1.02 -1.52
C LEU A 27 2.17 -0.88 -0.33
N GLY A 28 2.04 -1.92 0.50
CA GLY A 28 1.25 -1.88 1.72
C GLY A 28 1.79 -0.86 2.72
N SER A 29 3.12 -0.66 2.76
CA SER A 29 3.73 0.40 3.57
C SER A 29 3.36 1.80 3.11
N ILE A 30 3.32 2.03 1.78
CA ILE A 30 2.87 3.31 1.19
C ILE A 30 1.40 3.56 1.55
N VAL A 31 0.52 2.56 1.36
CA VAL A 31 -0.90 2.68 1.67
C VAL A 31 -1.11 2.96 3.17
N ALA A 32 -0.43 2.23 4.04
CA ALA A 32 -0.52 2.43 5.48
C ALA A 32 -0.09 3.84 5.90
N LEU A 33 1.01 4.35 5.35
CA LEU A 33 1.49 5.70 5.64
C LEU A 33 0.45 6.76 5.24
N VAL A 34 -0.18 6.58 4.09
CA VAL A 34 -1.20 7.49 3.56
C VAL A 34 -2.46 7.46 4.43
N LEU A 35 -2.92 6.27 4.82
CA LEU A 35 -4.07 6.10 5.70
C LEU A 35 -3.82 6.67 7.09
N GLN A 36 -2.62 6.46 7.64
CA GLN A 36 -2.22 7.03 8.94
C GLN A 36 -2.12 8.56 8.89
N LYS A 37 -1.68 9.14 7.77
CA LYS A 37 -1.71 10.60 7.62
C LYS A 37 -3.14 11.11 7.54
N ALA A 38 -3.99 10.46 6.76
CA ALA A 38 -5.39 10.85 6.58
C ALA A 38 -6.24 10.63 7.86
N SER A 39 -5.86 9.69 8.73
CA SER A 39 -6.59 9.44 9.98
C SER A 39 -6.55 10.64 10.94
N THR A 40 -5.56 11.52 10.80
CA THR A 40 -5.42 12.75 11.58
C THR A 40 -6.34 13.90 11.14
N SER A 41 -7.04 13.75 10.01
CA SER A 41 -7.99 14.76 9.54
C SER A 41 -9.12 14.97 10.55
N THR A 42 -9.43 16.23 10.83
CA THR A 42 -10.55 16.64 11.67
C THR A 42 -11.73 17.05 10.80
N GLY A 43 -12.94 16.98 11.35
CA GLY A 43 -14.17 17.31 10.61
C GLY A 43 -15.28 16.29 10.85
N ASP A 44 -16.38 16.47 10.15
CA ASP A 44 -17.45 15.49 10.14
C ASP A 44 -17.09 14.22 9.34
N ALA A 45 -17.95 13.21 9.36
CA ALA A 45 -17.69 11.93 8.69
C ALA A 45 -17.49 12.08 7.17
N SER A 46 -18.16 13.04 6.53
CA SER A 46 -18.05 13.29 5.09
C SER A 46 -16.71 13.94 4.75
N GLU A 47 -16.29 14.93 5.53
CA GLU A 47 -15.00 15.61 5.38
C GLU A 47 -13.83 14.65 5.57
N VAL A 48 -13.88 13.83 6.63
CA VAL A 48 -12.86 12.81 6.91
C VAL A 48 -12.78 11.79 5.77
N ARG A 49 -13.93 11.32 5.28
CA ARG A 49 -13.97 10.41 4.12
C ARG A 49 -13.36 11.05 2.88
N GLY A 50 -13.70 12.31 2.60
CA GLY A 50 -13.12 13.06 1.47
C GLY A 50 -11.60 13.21 1.58
N ALA A 51 -11.08 13.42 2.79
CA ALA A 51 -9.64 13.49 3.04
C ALA A 51 -8.95 12.14 2.78
N ILE A 52 -9.54 11.03 3.24
CA ILE A 52 -9.03 9.68 2.99
C ILE A 52 -9.02 9.37 1.49
N GLU A 53 -10.11 9.63 0.78
CA GLU A 53 -10.20 9.41 -0.66
C GLU A 53 -9.17 10.26 -1.42
N THR A 54 -8.95 11.50 -1.01
CA THR A 54 -7.94 12.40 -1.58
C THR A 54 -6.53 11.88 -1.34
N ALA A 55 -6.24 11.42 -0.12
CA ALA A 55 -4.95 10.85 0.24
C ALA A 55 -4.66 9.57 -0.56
N LEU A 56 -5.64 8.67 -0.69
CA LEU A 56 -5.52 7.46 -1.51
C LEU A 56 -5.32 7.80 -2.99
N LYS A 57 -6.03 8.81 -3.54
CA LYS A 57 -5.81 9.29 -4.90
C LYS A 57 -4.38 9.84 -5.09
N ALA A 58 -3.88 10.61 -4.12
CA ALA A 58 -2.51 11.15 -4.18
C ALA A 58 -1.45 10.04 -4.11
N SER A 59 -1.73 8.94 -3.40
CA SER A 59 -0.80 7.80 -3.30
C SER A 59 -0.59 7.04 -4.61
N ARG A 60 -1.50 7.16 -5.57
CA ARG A 60 -1.48 6.40 -6.83
C ARG A 60 -0.18 6.58 -7.61
N SER A 61 0.39 7.78 -7.62
CA SER A 61 1.67 8.04 -8.30
C SER A 61 2.83 7.33 -7.62
N MET A 62 2.86 7.26 -6.29
CA MET A 62 3.87 6.54 -5.53
C MET A 62 3.76 5.02 -5.75
N LEU A 63 2.53 4.50 -5.74
CA LEU A 63 2.27 3.07 -6.01
C LEU A 63 2.66 2.71 -7.45
N ALA A 64 2.31 3.55 -8.42
CA ALA A 64 2.69 3.36 -9.81
C ALA A 64 4.21 3.43 -10.00
N ALA A 65 4.90 4.37 -9.35
CA ALA A 65 6.36 4.47 -9.40
C ALA A 65 7.04 3.21 -8.85
N ALA A 66 6.57 2.69 -7.71
CA ALA A 66 7.09 1.44 -7.13
C ALA A 66 6.87 0.24 -8.06
N LEU A 67 5.67 0.12 -8.63
CA LEU A 67 5.32 -0.96 -9.56
C LEU A 67 6.16 -0.88 -10.86
N ASN A 68 6.31 0.32 -11.43
CA ASN A 68 7.10 0.54 -12.63
C ASN A 68 8.59 0.25 -12.36
N GLY A 69 9.12 0.63 -11.19
CA GLY A 69 10.48 0.30 -10.78
C GLY A 69 10.71 -1.21 -10.69
N TYR A 70 9.75 -1.96 -10.13
CA TYR A 70 9.81 -3.41 -10.06
C TYR A 70 9.82 -4.06 -11.46
N LEU A 71 8.95 -3.61 -12.36
CA LEU A 71 8.91 -4.09 -13.75
C LEU A 71 10.19 -3.74 -14.52
N ALA A 72 10.70 -2.52 -14.37
CA ALA A 72 11.94 -2.07 -15.01
C ALA A 72 13.16 -2.85 -14.53
N ALA A 73 13.14 -3.36 -13.30
CA ALA A 73 14.18 -4.23 -12.74
C ALA A 73 14.07 -5.70 -13.21
N GLY A 74 13.16 -6.02 -14.13
CA GLY A 74 12.94 -7.38 -14.65
C GLY A 74 11.93 -8.20 -13.84
N GLY A 75 11.18 -7.58 -12.93
CA GLY A 75 10.08 -8.21 -12.23
C GLY A 75 8.98 -8.69 -13.19
N ALA A 76 8.37 -9.84 -12.89
CA ALA A 76 7.23 -10.33 -13.65
C ALA A 76 6.02 -9.41 -13.46
N ARG A 77 5.02 -9.47 -14.34
CA ARG A 77 3.78 -8.71 -14.11
C ARG A 77 3.10 -9.23 -12.82
N PRO A 78 2.88 -8.41 -11.78
CA PRO A 78 2.29 -8.91 -10.54
C PRO A 78 0.87 -9.39 -10.75
N ASP A 79 0.53 -10.52 -10.14
CA ASP A 79 -0.85 -10.99 -10.03
C ASP A 79 -1.62 -10.08 -9.06
N PRO A 80 -2.68 -9.40 -9.50
CA PRO A 80 -3.50 -8.54 -8.64
C PRO A 80 -4.10 -9.28 -7.44
N TRP A 81 -4.38 -10.58 -7.55
CA TRP A 81 -4.88 -11.36 -6.42
C TRP A 81 -3.85 -11.50 -5.32
N LEU A 82 -2.62 -11.85 -5.70
CA LEU A 82 -1.50 -11.96 -4.77
C LEU A 82 -1.15 -10.61 -4.17
N LEU A 83 -1.09 -9.58 -5.00
CA LEU A 83 -0.70 -8.24 -4.58
C LEU A 83 -1.74 -7.66 -3.61
N GLY A 84 -3.03 -7.69 -3.99
CA GLY A 84 -4.13 -7.21 -3.16
C GLY A 84 -4.22 -7.95 -1.83
N GLY A 85 -4.17 -9.29 -1.86
CA GLY A 85 -4.24 -10.10 -0.64
C GLY A 85 -3.08 -9.85 0.32
N ASN A 86 -1.84 -9.76 -0.19
CA ASN A 86 -0.67 -9.52 0.67
C ASN A 86 -0.59 -8.08 1.19
N VAL A 87 -0.98 -7.09 0.38
CA VAL A 87 -1.15 -5.71 0.86
C VAL A 87 -2.19 -5.68 1.98
N GLY A 88 -3.35 -6.31 1.77
CA GLY A 88 -4.40 -6.39 2.77
C GLY A 88 -3.93 -7.05 4.07
N ASN A 89 -3.22 -8.18 3.98
CA ASN A 89 -2.64 -8.87 5.13
C ASN A 89 -1.65 -7.98 5.91
N LEU A 90 -0.79 -7.23 5.22
CA LEU A 90 0.10 -6.28 5.87
C LEU A 90 -0.66 -5.19 6.62
N LEU A 91 -1.71 -4.63 6.03
CA LEU A 91 -2.52 -3.58 6.68
C LEU A 91 -3.19 -4.11 7.95
N VAL A 92 -3.76 -5.32 7.90
CA VAL A 92 -4.36 -5.98 9.08
C VAL A 92 -3.31 -6.23 10.15
N CYS A 93 -2.15 -6.80 9.78
CA CYS A 93 -1.03 -6.99 10.72
C CYS A 93 -0.60 -5.68 11.39
N ARG A 94 -0.50 -4.59 10.62
CA ARG A 94 -0.18 -3.26 11.17
C ARG A 94 -1.27 -2.74 12.09
N ALA A 95 -2.54 -2.92 11.74
CA ALA A 95 -3.64 -2.47 12.57
C ALA A 95 -3.62 -3.13 13.97
N TYR A 96 -3.34 -4.43 14.03
CA TYR A 96 -3.16 -5.14 15.32
C TYR A 96 -1.93 -4.68 16.08
N THR A 97 -0.83 -4.32 15.41
CA THR A 97 0.33 -3.72 16.09
C THR A 97 -0.02 -2.34 16.66
N THR A 98 -0.79 -1.52 15.92
CA THR A 98 -1.25 -0.20 16.36
C THR A 98 -2.24 -0.29 17.53
N SER A 99 -3.10 -1.32 17.56
CA SER A 99 -4.11 -1.52 18.63
C SER A 99 -3.49 -1.68 20.01
N VAL A 100 -2.24 -2.14 20.08
CA VAL A 100 -1.47 -2.29 21.31
C VAL A 100 -1.07 -0.93 21.90
N VAL A 101 -1.05 0.12 21.07
CA VAL A 101 -0.65 1.48 21.46
C VAL A 101 -1.85 2.35 21.82
N ASP A 102 -2.93 2.32 21.03
CA ASP A 102 -4.19 3.03 21.32
C ASP A 102 -5.40 2.33 20.65
N PRO A 103 -6.34 1.73 21.41
CA PRO A 103 -7.48 1.01 20.85
C PRO A 103 -8.58 1.91 20.27
N HIS A 104 -8.53 3.23 20.46
CA HIS A 104 -9.47 4.19 19.87
C HIS A 104 -8.89 4.93 18.66
N ASP A 105 -7.77 4.45 18.12
CA ASP A 105 -7.11 5.06 16.98
C ASP A 105 -7.93 4.85 15.68
N ARG A 106 -8.32 5.96 15.04
CA ARG A 106 -8.96 5.93 13.72
C ARG A 106 -8.08 5.25 12.68
N THR A 107 -6.76 5.33 12.84
CA THR A 107 -5.78 4.62 12.01
C THR A 107 -6.04 3.12 12.03
N LEU A 108 -6.28 2.53 13.20
CA LEU A 108 -6.59 1.12 13.34
C LEU A 108 -7.83 0.74 12.54
N ALA A 109 -8.92 1.50 12.70
CA ALA A 109 -10.17 1.23 12.01
C ALA A 109 -10.00 1.29 10.47
N LEU A 110 -9.26 2.29 9.97
CA LEU A 110 -8.99 2.43 8.54
C LEU A 110 -8.09 1.32 7.99
N LEU A 111 -7.05 0.93 8.72
CA LEU A 111 -6.16 -0.15 8.31
C LEU A 111 -6.90 -1.49 8.29
N LEU A 112 -7.76 -1.76 9.27
CA LEU A 112 -8.60 -2.97 9.29
C LEU A 112 -9.61 -2.97 8.15
N ASP A 113 -10.36 -1.89 7.94
CA ASP A 113 -11.40 -1.81 6.91
C ASP A 113 -10.82 -2.00 5.51
N VAL A 114 -9.76 -1.26 5.18
CA VAL A 114 -9.08 -1.41 3.88
C VAL A 114 -8.38 -2.76 3.78
N GLY A 115 -7.75 -3.22 4.86
CA GLY A 115 -7.00 -4.48 4.90
C GLY A 115 -7.89 -5.70 4.67
N VAL A 116 -8.96 -5.84 5.45
CA VAL A 116 -9.96 -6.91 5.31
C VAL A 116 -10.64 -6.83 3.95
N GLY A 117 -11.03 -5.63 3.49
CA GLY A 117 -11.63 -5.45 2.18
C GLY A 117 -10.73 -5.90 1.02
N LEU A 118 -9.41 -5.78 1.15
CA LEU A 118 -8.44 -6.29 0.18
C LEU A 118 -8.17 -7.79 0.32
N ILE A 119 -8.30 -8.38 1.51
CA ILE A 119 -8.19 -9.84 1.70
C ILE A 119 -9.41 -10.54 1.10
N GLU A 120 -10.61 -10.04 1.38
CA GLU A 120 -11.88 -10.60 0.88
C GLU A 120 -12.08 -10.35 -0.61
N HIS A 121 -11.62 -9.18 -1.09
CA HIS A 121 -11.73 -8.78 -2.48
C HIS A 121 -10.41 -8.22 -3.04
N PRO A 122 -9.39 -9.07 -3.25
CA PRO A 122 -8.06 -8.64 -3.71
C PRO A 122 -8.07 -7.81 -4.99
N MET A 123 -9.05 -8.05 -5.87
CA MET A 123 -9.21 -7.30 -7.11
C MET A 123 -9.53 -5.81 -6.92
N ARG A 124 -10.01 -5.40 -5.74
CA ARG A 124 -10.18 -3.97 -5.38
C ARG A 124 -8.85 -3.21 -5.43
N TRP A 125 -7.71 -3.90 -5.34
CA TRP A 125 -6.39 -3.34 -5.59
C TRP A 125 -6.31 -2.52 -6.89
N ARG A 126 -7.00 -2.96 -7.96
CA ARG A 126 -7.00 -2.25 -9.25
C ARG A 126 -7.56 -0.82 -9.17
N ALA A 127 -8.42 -0.54 -8.19
CA ALA A 127 -8.94 0.81 -7.96
C ALA A 127 -7.90 1.75 -7.34
N LEU A 128 -6.89 1.21 -6.67
CA LEU A 128 -5.76 1.95 -6.09
C LEU A 128 -4.59 2.05 -7.07
N CYS A 129 -4.31 0.98 -7.79
CA CYS A 129 -3.22 0.94 -8.76
C CYS A 129 -3.64 0.05 -9.94
N PRO A 130 -4.00 0.64 -11.10
CA PRO A 130 -4.23 -0.13 -12.31
C PRO A 130 -2.96 -0.92 -12.64
N SER A 131 -3.10 -2.23 -12.80
CA SER A 131 -1.99 -3.17 -12.93
C SER A 131 -1.10 -2.87 -14.15
N GLY A 132 -0.05 -2.06 -13.95
CA GLY A 132 1.23 -1.98 -14.68
C GLY A 132 1.23 -1.87 -16.22
N GLY A 133 0.07 -1.88 -16.87
CA GLY A 133 -0.07 -1.91 -18.33
C GLY A 133 -0.97 -0.81 -18.89
N GLU A 134 -1.80 -0.18 -18.04
CA GLU A 134 -2.60 1.00 -18.43
C GLU A 134 -1.87 2.33 -18.17
N VAL A 135 -0.78 2.29 -17.38
CA VAL A 135 0.04 3.48 -17.06
C VAL A 135 0.97 3.86 -18.23
N TYR A 136 1.05 3.01 -19.28
CA TYR A 136 1.79 3.28 -20.52
C TYR A 136 0.87 3.77 -21.66
N VAL A 137 0.03 4.78 -21.42
CA VAL A 137 -0.54 5.60 -22.52
C VAL A 137 -0.62 7.06 -22.09
N HIS A 138 0.53 7.69 -21.89
CA HIS A 138 0.70 9.10 -22.26
C HIS A 138 2.02 9.20 -23.00
N SER A 139 1.97 8.85 -24.28
CA SER A 139 2.92 9.33 -25.28
C SER A 139 2.83 10.85 -25.34
N ASN A 140 3.99 11.50 -25.40
CA ASN A 140 4.29 12.92 -25.64
C ASN A 140 3.14 13.84 -26.08
#